data_AF-A0A0J8RKL4-F1
#
_entry.id   AF-A0A0J8RKL4-F1
#
_cell.length_a   1.000
_cell.length_b   1.000
_cell.length_c   1.000
_cell.angle_alpha   90.00
_cell.angle_beta   90.00
_cell.angle_gamma   90.00
#
_symmetry.space_group_name_H-M   'P 1'
#
loop_
_entity.id
_entity.type
_entity.pdbx_description
1 polymer ?
#
loop_
_entity_poly.entity_id
_entity_poly.type
_entity_poly.pdbx_seq_one_letter_code
_entity_poly.pdbx_strand_id
1 'polypeptide(L)'
;MSSIAANVARRAILRQPLRTVRAQPVRRYASRVEEAGLDKGPKRDPELYLLLGVMAGAFGLAGWYFGRSPTTVTSESNIRIGESAMPWEVDEKDVEAQGNFKYQYHPHGDKNKPLKSAPSALNEVVIPNVTLPKDLHDRFNKYGKDY
;
A
#
# COMPACT_ATOMS: atom_id res chain seq x y z
N MET A 1 -6.41 68.12 -25.09
CA MET A 1 -5.38 68.91 -24.36
C MET A 1 -4.20 68.02 -24.08
N SER A 2 -3.05 68.48 -24.55
CA SER A 2 -1.74 67.83 -24.63
C SER A 2 -1.02 67.83 -23.28
N SER A 3 -0.18 66.81 -23.02
CA SER A 3 1.07 66.86 -22.20
C SER A 3 1.69 65.45 -22.24
N ILE A 4 2.73 65.17 -23.03
CA ILE A 4 4.18 65.44 -22.81
C ILE A 4 4.66 64.97 -21.43
N ALA A 5 5.43 63.88 -21.39
CA ALA A 5 6.86 63.94 -21.06
C ALA A 5 7.44 62.53 -20.90
N ALA A 6 8.49 62.28 -21.68
CA ALA A 6 9.43 61.20 -21.47
C ALA A 6 10.23 61.42 -20.17
N ASN A 7 10.56 60.35 -19.46
CA ASN A 7 11.66 60.34 -18.51
C ASN A 7 12.57 59.14 -18.80
N VAL A 8 13.72 59.46 -19.42
CA VAL A 8 14.90 58.61 -19.54
C VAL A 8 15.92 59.11 -18.52
N ALA A 9 16.35 58.27 -17.57
CA ALA A 9 17.69 58.29 -16.95
C ALA A 9 17.79 57.05 -16.02
N ARG A 10 18.53 56.00 -16.41
CA ARG A 10 19.98 55.81 -16.28
C ARG A 10 20.49 55.66 -14.83
N ARG A 11 20.84 54.40 -14.55
CA ARG A 11 22.06 53.88 -13.89
C ARG A 11 22.12 53.72 -12.36
N ALA A 12 22.55 52.50 -12.04
CA ALA A 12 23.55 52.09 -11.04
C ALA A 12 23.02 51.55 -9.71
N ILE A 13 22.84 50.22 -9.67
CA ILE A 13 23.06 49.44 -8.44
C ILE A 13 24.04 48.31 -8.79
N LEU A 14 25.30 48.63 -8.51
CA LEU A 14 26.23 47.84 -7.72
C LEU A 14 26.35 46.34 -8.05
N ARG A 15 27.47 46.05 -8.72
CA ARG A 15 28.25 44.82 -8.67
C ARG A 15 28.07 44.03 -7.36
N GLN A 16 27.46 42.85 -7.43
CA GLN A 16 27.70 41.74 -6.51
C GLN A 16 28.08 40.52 -7.36
N PRO A 17 29.27 39.92 -7.21
CA PRO A 17 29.55 38.63 -7.81
C PRO A 17 28.80 37.56 -6.99
N LEU A 18 27.64 37.15 -7.48
CA LEU A 18 26.99 35.91 -7.05
C LEU A 18 28.00 34.77 -7.24
N ARG A 19 28.41 34.16 -6.13
CA ARG A 19 29.11 32.88 -6.07
C ARG A 19 28.50 31.94 -7.09
N THR A 20 29.28 31.58 -8.10
CA THR A 20 28.91 30.54 -9.06
C THR A 20 28.84 29.21 -8.32
N VAL A 21 27.63 28.79 -7.97
CA VAL A 21 27.36 27.39 -7.66
C VAL A 21 27.74 26.62 -8.91
N ARG A 22 28.83 25.84 -8.84
CA ARG A 22 29.24 24.93 -9.90
C ARG A 22 28.10 23.93 -10.08
N ALA A 23 27.26 24.17 -11.09
CA ALA A 23 26.26 23.22 -11.52
C ALA A 23 26.97 21.88 -11.78
N GLN A 24 26.63 20.86 -11.01
CA GLN A 24 27.01 19.50 -11.31
C GLN A 24 26.50 19.20 -12.73
N PRO A 25 27.32 18.63 -13.63
CA PRO A 25 26.84 18.25 -14.94
C PRO A 25 25.71 17.24 -14.75
N VAL A 26 24.48 17.67 -15.04
CA VAL A 26 23.36 16.76 -15.24
C VAL A 26 23.83 15.77 -16.28
N ARG A 27 24.06 14.51 -15.89
CA ARG A 27 24.29 13.42 -16.83
C ARG A 27 23.04 13.32 -17.70
N ARG A 28 23.08 14.00 -18.84
CA ARG A 28 22.09 13.84 -19.89
C ARG A 28 22.27 12.42 -20.41
N TYR A 29 21.30 11.54 -20.15
CA TYR A 29 21.19 10.21 -20.76
C TYR A 29 20.87 10.31 -22.28
N ALA A 30 21.33 11.36 -22.94
CA ALA A 30 21.00 11.69 -24.32
C ALA A 30 21.98 11.07 -25.34
N SER A 31 23.11 10.49 -24.92
CA SER A 31 24.17 10.09 -25.88
C SER A 31 24.19 8.61 -26.26
N ARG A 32 23.54 7.71 -25.51
CA ARG A 32 23.60 6.26 -25.83
C ARG A 32 22.87 5.91 -27.12
N VAL A 33 21.78 6.61 -27.42
CA VAL A 33 20.97 6.39 -28.63
C VAL A 33 21.72 6.89 -29.87
N GLU A 34 22.42 8.01 -29.75
CA GLU A 34 23.22 8.61 -30.83
C GLU A 34 24.51 7.80 -31.08
N GLU A 35 25.21 7.36 -30.03
CA GLU A 35 26.37 6.46 -30.14
C GLU A 35 26.02 5.08 -30.70
N ALA A 36 24.83 4.56 -30.39
CA ALA A 36 24.40 3.24 -30.85
C ALA A 36 23.95 3.21 -32.32
N GLY A 37 23.81 4.37 -32.98
CA GLY A 37 23.49 4.43 -34.41
C GLY A 37 22.19 3.71 -34.79
N LEU A 38 21.20 3.73 -33.89
CA LEU A 38 19.95 2.96 -34.01
C LEU A 38 19.08 3.34 -35.21
N ASP A 39 19.33 4.49 -35.84
CA ASP A 39 18.63 4.92 -37.06
C ASP A 39 19.24 4.30 -38.35
N LYS A 40 20.52 3.91 -38.28
CA LYS A 40 21.28 3.39 -39.42
C LYS A 40 21.49 1.89 -39.34
N GLY A 41 21.62 1.32 -38.13
CA GLY A 41 21.80 -0.11 -37.90
C GLY A 41 20.66 -0.96 -38.51
N PRO A 42 19.40 -0.74 -38.14
CA PRO A 42 18.26 -1.51 -38.67
C PRO A 42 18.05 -1.36 -40.18
N LYS A 43 18.49 -0.24 -40.78
CA LYS A 43 18.43 -0.03 -42.23
C LYS A 43 19.46 -0.84 -43.01
N ARG A 44 20.58 -1.21 -42.37
CA ARG A 44 21.60 -2.06 -42.98
C ARG A 44 21.27 -3.54 -42.83
N ASP A 45 20.82 -3.93 -41.64
CA ASP A 45 20.53 -5.33 -41.31
C ASP A 45 19.04 -5.46 -40.93
N PRO A 46 18.17 -5.88 -41.86
CA PRO A 46 16.72 -5.91 -41.63
C PRO A 46 16.30 -6.91 -40.54
N GLU A 47 17.17 -7.87 -40.19
CA GLU A 47 16.97 -8.82 -39.09
C GLU A 47 16.85 -8.12 -37.72
N LEU A 48 17.43 -6.91 -37.57
CA LEU A 48 17.30 -6.13 -36.34
C LEU A 48 15.85 -5.71 -36.06
N TYR A 49 15.01 -5.54 -37.08
CA TYR A 49 13.59 -5.24 -36.89
C TYR A 49 12.83 -6.43 -36.32
N LEU A 50 13.18 -7.65 -36.74
CA LEU A 50 12.63 -8.88 -36.17
C LEU A 50 13.04 -9.04 -34.71
N LEU A 51 14.33 -8.83 -34.40
CA LEU A 51 14.83 -8.88 -33.03
C LEU A 51 14.15 -7.83 -32.14
N LEU A 52 13.96 -6.60 -32.65
CA LEU A 52 13.26 -5.53 -31.95
C LEU A 52 11.80 -5.92 -31.68
N GLY A 53 11.11 -6.51 -32.64
CA GLY A 53 9.74 -7.01 -32.47
C GLY A 53 9.63 -8.05 -31.36
N VAL A 54 10.53 -9.03 -31.32
CA VAL A 54 10.54 -10.09 -30.28
C VAL A 54 10.84 -9.50 -28.90
N MET A 55 11.84 -8.63 -28.79
CA MET A 55 12.17 -7.98 -27.52
C MET A 55 11.03 -7.08 -27.03
N ALA A 56 10.45 -6.27 -27.90
CA ALA A 56 9.30 -5.43 -27.56
C ALA A 56 8.09 -6.27 -27.13
N GLY A 57 7.83 -7.41 -27.80
CA GLY A 57 6.78 -8.34 -27.42
C GLY A 57 7.02 -8.97 -26.05
N ALA A 58 8.24 -9.45 -25.77
CA ALA A 58 8.59 -10.04 -24.48
C ALA A 58 8.47 -9.02 -23.33
N PHE A 59 9.03 -7.82 -23.49
CA PHE A 59 8.95 -6.77 -22.48
C PHE A 59 7.53 -6.22 -22.34
N GLY A 60 6.75 -6.15 -23.42
CA GLY A 60 5.35 -5.73 -23.39
C GLY A 60 4.48 -6.73 -22.63
N LEU A 61 4.64 -8.03 -22.89
CA LEU A 61 3.91 -9.09 -22.17
C LEU A 61 4.30 -9.15 -20.69
N ALA A 62 5.60 -9.07 -20.39
CA ALA A 62 6.07 -9.00 -19.01
C ALA A 62 5.50 -7.76 -18.30
N GLY A 63 5.58 -6.58 -18.94
CA GLY A 63 5.04 -5.33 -18.41
C GLY A 63 3.53 -5.38 -18.20
N TRP A 64 2.77 -5.97 -19.14
CA TRP A 64 1.34 -6.17 -19.00
C TRP A 64 1.00 -7.13 -17.84
N TYR A 65 1.75 -8.23 -17.71
CA TYR A 65 1.56 -9.21 -16.64
C TYR A 65 1.84 -8.59 -15.26
N PHE A 66 2.94 -7.86 -15.11
CA PHE A 66 3.28 -7.14 -13.86
C PHE A 66 2.33 -5.97 -13.57
N GLY A 67 1.80 -5.29 -14.60
CA GLY A 67 0.78 -4.27 -14.43
C GLY A 67 -0.58 -4.83 -13.99
N ARG A 68 -0.95 -6.01 -14.51
CA ARG A 68 -2.19 -6.71 -14.14
C ARG A 68 -2.10 -7.38 -12.77
N SER A 69 -0.93 -7.90 -12.43
CA SER A 69 -0.66 -8.60 -11.18
C SER A 69 0.36 -7.80 -10.38
N PRO A 70 -0.04 -6.70 -9.73
CA PRO A 70 0.85 -5.99 -8.84
C PRO A 70 1.34 -7.01 -7.81
N THR A 71 2.65 -7.23 -7.75
CA THR A 71 3.27 -8.13 -6.78
C THR A 71 3.09 -7.50 -5.40
N THR A 72 1.94 -7.73 -4.77
CA THR A 72 1.69 -7.31 -3.41
C THR A 72 2.59 -8.13 -2.51
N VAL A 73 3.34 -7.44 -1.65
CA VAL A 73 4.40 -7.99 -0.80
C VAL A 73 3.86 -9.01 0.22
N THR A 74 2.54 -9.12 0.40
CA THR A 74 1.93 -9.96 1.42
C THR A 74 1.05 -11.05 0.81
N SER A 75 1.29 -12.31 1.19
CA SER A 75 0.39 -13.45 0.92
C SER A 75 -0.78 -13.49 1.89
N GLU A 76 -1.25 -12.31 2.32
CA GLU A 76 -2.43 -12.20 3.14
C GLU A 76 -3.63 -12.42 2.23
N SER A 77 -4.40 -13.47 2.50
CA SER A 77 -5.71 -13.63 1.86
C SER A 77 -6.47 -12.32 2.02
N ASN A 78 -7.04 -11.78 0.94
CA ASN A 78 -7.82 -10.54 0.97
C ASN A 78 -9.09 -10.78 1.82
N ILE A 79 -8.95 -10.72 3.15
CA ILE A 79 -10.04 -10.87 4.09
C ILE A 79 -10.78 -9.55 4.04
N ARG A 80 -11.94 -9.58 3.37
CA ARG A 80 -12.81 -8.42 3.31
C ARG A 80 -13.45 -8.21 4.68
N ILE A 81 -13.20 -7.03 5.24
CA ILE A 81 -13.78 -6.55 6.49
C ILE A 81 -15.18 -6.01 6.17
N GLY A 82 -16.19 -6.39 6.95
CA GLY A 82 -17.56 -5.89 6.79
C GLY A 82 -17.76 -4.49 7.40
N GLU A 83 -18.83 -3.80 7.05
CA GLU A 83 -19.10 -2.39 7.47
C GLU A 83 -19.36 -2.22 8.97
N SER A 84 -19.70 -3.30 9.68
CA SER A 84 -19.87 -3.33 11.16
C SER A 84 -18.87 -4.29 11.82
N ALA A 85 -17.78 -4.62 11.13
CA ALA A 85 -16.79 -5.56 11.63
C ALA A 85 -15.86 -4.97 12.68
N MET A 86 -15.76 -3.64 12.74
CA MET A 86 -14.91 -2.91 13.66
C MET A 86 -15.71 -2.55 14.93
N PRO A 87 -15.25 -2.97 16.12
CA PRO A 87 -16.00 -2.76 17.36
C PRO A 87 -16.29 -1.29 17.72
N TRP A 88 -15.50 -0.36 17.20
CA TRP A 88 -15.66 1.09 17.44
C TRP A 88 -16.59 1.79 16.44
N GLU A 89 -17.00 1.11 15.37
CA GLU A 89 -17.94 1.63 14.37
C GLU A 89 -19.39 1.28 14.73
N VAL A 90 -19.61 0.49 15.78
CA VAL A 90 -20.94 0.12 16.27
C VAL A 90 -21.50 1.25 17.13
N ASP A 91 -22.71 1.69 16.81
CA ASP A 91 -23.40 2.73 17.59
C ASP A 91 -23.56 2.30 19.05
N GLU A 92 -23.30 3.22 19.99
CA GLU A 92 -23.24 2.98 21.44
C GLU A 92 -24.51 2.30 22.02
N LYS A 93 -25.64 2.37 21.32
CA LYS A 93 -26.93 1.78 21.71
C LYS A 93 -26.96 0.25 21.62
N ASP A 94 -26.15 -0.34 20.74
CA ASP A 94 -26.05 -1.80 20.59
C ASP A 94 -24.95 -2.41 21.49
N VAL A 95 -24.17 -1.56 22.18
CA VAL A 95 -23.05 -1.93 23.06
C VAL A 95 -23.51 -2.32 24.47
N GLU A 96 -24.75 -1.94 24.86
CA GLU A 96 -25.31 -2.22 26.18
C GLU A 96 -25.60 -3.72 26.42
N ALA A 97 -25.69 -4.53 25.37
CA ALA A 97 -26.15 -5.93 25.44
C ALA A 97 -25.06 -6.98 25.75
N GLN A 98 -23.90 -6.58 26.27
CA GLN A 98 -22.68 -7.36 26.61
C GLN A 98 -21.52 -6.96 25.70
N GLY A 99 -20.48 -6.37 26.30
CA GLY A 99 -19.25 -5.85 25.69
C GLY A 99 -18.44 -6.86 24.87
N ASN A 100 -18.99 -7.29 23.74
CA ASN A 100 -18.32 -8.12 22.76
C ASN A 100 -17.55 -7.20 21.79
N PHE A 101 -16.43 -6.65 22.27
CA PHE A 101 -15.51 -5.82 21.49
C PHE A 101 -14.63 -6.63 20.53
N LYS A 102 -15.16 -7.75 20.01
CA LYS A 102 -14.40 -8.65 19.14
C LYS A 102 -14.58 -8.18 17.70
N TYR A 103 -13.45 -8.07 17.00
CA TYR A 103 -13.47 -7.93 15.54
C TYR A 103 -14.28 -9.05 14.91
N GLN A 104 -15.01 -8.71 13.86
CA GLN A 104 -15.74 -9.69 13.07
C GLN A 104 -15.14 -9.81 11.67
N TYR A 105 -15.32 -10.94 11.01
CA TYR A 105 -14.76 -11.16 9.68
C TYR A 105 -15.64 -12.09 8.85
N HIS A 106 -15.55 -11.97 7.53
CA HIS A 106 -16.15 -12.94 6.62
C HIS A 106 -15.28 -14.19 6.52
N PRO A 107 -15.81 -15.39 6.84
CA PRO A 107 -15.06 -16.63 6.64
C PRO A 107 -14.64 -16.76 5.17
N HIS A 108 -13.35 -16.96 4.92
CA HIS A 108 -12.76 -17.04 3.58
C HIS A 108 -12.96 -15.79 2.69
N GLY A 109 -13.32 -14.64 3.28
CA GLY A 109 -13.56 -13.39 2.53
C GLY A 109 -14.85 -13.37 1.70
N ASP A 110 -15.78 -14.31 1.93
CA ASP A 110 -17.06 -14.40 1.23
C ASP A 110 -18.13 -13.51 1.89
N LYS A 111 -18.59 -12.48 1.17
CA LYS A 111 -19.60 -11.50 1.65
C LYS A 111 -20.99 -12.10 1.84
N ASN A 112 -21.28 -13.23 1.19
CA ASN A 112 -22.59 -13.87 1.31
C ASN A 112 -22.73 -14.64 2.63
N LYS A 113 -21.61 -14.91 3.32
CA LYS A 113 -21.60 -15.58 4.62
C LYS A 113 -21.71 -14.56 5.75
N PRO A 114 -22.46 -14.88 6.81
CA PRO A 114 -22.57 -14.00 7.97
C PRO A 114 -21.21 -13.76 8.61
N LEU A 115 -21.04 -12.59 9.21
CA LEU A 115 -19.81 -12.22 9.91
C LEU A 115 -19.61 -13.14 11.12
N LYS A 116 -18.39 -13.64 11.28
CA LYS A 116 -17.99 -14.48 12.41
C LYS A 116 -17.14 -13.66 13.37
N SER A 117 -17.36 -13.80 14.67
CA SER A 117 -16.54 -13.15 15.71
C SER A 117 -15.16 -13.81 15.81
N ALA A 118 -14.14 -12.99 16.09
CA ALA A 118 -12.80 -13.47 16.34
C ALA A 118 -12.76 -14.43 17.55
N PRO A 119 -11.86 -15.42 17.54
CA PRO A 119 -11.61 -16.23 18.73
C PRO A 119 -11.19 -15.35 19.91
N SER A 120 -11.47 -15.80 21.14
CA SER A 120 -11.01 -15.10 22.35
C SER A 120 -9.49 -15.02 22.39
N ALA A 121 -8.94 -13.90 22.89
CA ALA A 121 -7.50 -13.76 23.09
C ALA A 121 -6.95 -14.74 24.14
N LEU A 122 -7.81 -15.23 25.04
CA LEU A 122 -7.48 -16.25 26.04
C LEU A 122 -8.06 -17.59 25.61
N ASN A 123 -7.21 -18.61 25.55
CA ASN A 123 -7.62 -19.99 25.35
C ASN A 123 -8.06 -20.57 26.71
N GLU A 124 -9.36 -20.75 26.92
CA GLU A 124 -9.92 -21.44 28.09
C GLU A 124 -10.24 -22.88 27.70
N VAL A 125 -9.58 -23.85 28.33
CA VAL A 125 -9.85 -25.28 28.14
C VAL A 125 -10.58 -25.78 29.37
N VAL A 126 -11.90 -25.95 29.26
CA VAL A 126 -12.73 -26.51 30.33
C VAL A 126 -12.67 -28.03 30.23
N ILE A 127 -12.10 -28.68 31.25
CA ILE A 127 -12.07 -30.14 31.35
C ILE A 127 -13.24 -30.59 32.22
N PRO A 128 -14.28 -31.24 31.65
CA PRO A 128 -15.41 -31.71 32.43
C PRO A 128 -15.03 -32.95 33.25
N ASN A 129 -15.73 -33.17 34.37
CA ASN A 129 -15.70 -34.40 35.17
C ASN A 129 -14.31 -34.78 35.73
N VAL A 130 -13.63 -33.82 36.37
CA VAL A 130 -12.36 -34.06 37.04
C VAL A 130 -12.56 -34.26 38.55
N THR A 131 -11.95 -35.32 39.10
CA THR A 131 -11.95 -35.60 40.54
C THR A 131 -10.81 -34.84 41.22
N LEU A 132 -11.02 -33.56 41.52
CA LEU A 132 -10.04 -32.75 42.26
C LEU A 132 -10.28 -32.82 43.78
N PRO A 133 -9.22 -32.74 44.60
CA PRO A 133 -9.34 -32.44 46.02
C PRO A 133 -10.13 -31.13 46.23
N LYS A 134 -10.96 -31.09 47.27
CA LYS A 134 -11.89 -29.98 47.56
C LYS A 134 -11.23 -28.59 47.50
N ASP A 135 -10.04 -28.46 48.08
CA ASP A 135 -9.29 -27.20 48.11
C ASP A 135 -8.92 -26.67 46.71
N LEU A 136 -8.55 -27.55 45.78
CA LEU A 136 -8.24 -27.15 44.41
C LEU A 136 -9.51 -26.92 43.59
N HIS A 137 -10.53 -27.74 43.82
CA HIS A 137 -11.83 -27.59 43.18
C HIS A 137 -12.44 -26.21 43.47
N ASP A 138 -12.45 -25.79 44.73
CA ASP A 138 -13.08 -24.53 45.12
C ASP A 138 -12.28 -23.30 44.62
N ARG A 139 -10.96 -23.41 44.46
CA ARG A 139 -10.10 -22.34 43.93
C ARG A 139 -10.24 -22.17 42.42
N PHE A 140 -10.19 -23.27 41.66
CA PHE A 140 -10.13 -23.23 40.19
C PHE A 140 -11.49 -23.37 39.51
N ASN A 141 -12.53 -23.82 40.22
CA ASN A 141 -13.86 -23.86 39.67
C ASN A 141 -14.44 -22.44 39.57
N LYS A 142 -14.72 -22.03 38.34
CA LYS A 142 -15.30 -20.72 38.01
C LYS A 142 -16.83 -20.74 37.98
N TYR A 143 -17.44 -21.92 37.88
CA TYR A 143 -18.86 -22.10 37.59
C TYR A 143 -19.60 -22.79 38.75
N GLY A 144 -20.84 -22.38 39.03
CA GLY A 144 -21.70 -23.04 40.04
C GLY A 144 -21.43 -22.67 41.50
N LYS A 145 -20.89 -21.47 41.76
CA LYS A 145 -20.62 -20.95 43.12
C LYS A 145 -21.78 -20.21 43.78
N ASP A 146 -22.89 -20.03 43.06
CA ASP A 146 -24.06 -19.27 43.51
C ASP A 146 -25.23 -20.23 43.82
N TYR A 147 -25.31 -20.72 45.06
CA TYR A 147 -26.49 -21.32 45.69
C TYR A 147 -26.46 -21.08 47.20
#